data_AF-A0A7X6SIJ2-F1
#
_entry.id   AF-A0A7X6SIJ2-F1
#
_cell.length_a   1.000
_cell.length_b   1.000
_cell.length_c   1.000
_cell.angle_alpha   90.00
_cell.angle_beta   90.00
_cell.angle_gamma   90.00
#
_symmetry.space_group_name_H-M   'P 1'
#
loop_
_entity.id
_entity.type
_entity.pdbx_description
1 polymer ?
#
loop_
_entity_poly.entity_id
_entity_poly.type
_entity_poly.pdbx_seq_one_letter_code
_entity_poly.pdbx_strand_id
1 'polypeptide(L)'
;LFSFTSEEFDIYHINDFMRPLGWRFNGQQYPNALHMAVTRPQTQEGVVEAFTRDLAEAVAYAKGKAGEEAMSGAIYGGVAGGMTDEADDFIKMVMESMMDEQQALPPLG
;
A
#
# COMPACT_ATOMS: atom_id res chain seq x y z
N LEU A 1 -10.53 -8.56 -10.34
CA LEU A 1 -9.51 -8.02 -9.42
C LEU A 1 -8.39 -9.03 -9.28
N PHE A 2 -7.21 -8.63 -8.83
CA PHE A 2 -6.16 -9.56 -8.40
C PHE A 2 -5.46 -9.04 -7.14
N SER A 3 -4.95 -9.97 -6.34
CA SER A 3 -4.15 -9.70 -5.15
C SER A 3 -2.85 -10.49 -5.23
N PHE A 4 -1.76 -9.94 -4.69
CA PHE A 4 -0.46 -10.57 -4.67
C PHE A 4 0.33 -10.22 -3.40
N THR A 5 1.19 -11.13 -2.98
CA THR A 5 2.01 -11.05 -1.76
C THR A 5 3.43 -11.55 -2.05
N SER A 6 4.33 -11.49 -1.07
CA SER A 6 5.71 -11.96 -1.18
C SER A 6 6.16 -12.59 0.14
N GLU A 7 6.84 -13.73 0.06
CA GLU A 7 7.54 -14.36 1.19
C GLU A 7 9.03 -13.95 1.26
N GLU A 8 9.56 -13.30 0.21
CA GLU A 8 10.99 -12.97 0.09
C GLU A 8 11.34 -11.58 0.64
N PHE A 9 10.37 -10.66 0.67
CA PHE A 9 10.54 -9.26 1.08
C PHE A 9 9.19 -8.68 1.50
N ASP A 10 9.20 -7.55 2.21
CA ASP A 10 7.97 -6.81 2.52
C ASP A 10 7.31 -6.29 1.24
N ILE A 11 6.10 -6.78 0.94
CA ILE A 11 5.36 -6.47 -0.29
C ILE A 11 5.11 -4.97 -0.48
N TYR A 12 5.08 -4.18 0.59
CA TYR A 12 4.85 -2.75 0.51
C TYR A 12 6.02 -1.97 -0.12
N HIS A 13 7.22 -2.58 -0.25
CA HIS A 13 8.28 -2.01 -1.08
C HIS A 13 7.85 -1.85 -2.55
N ILE A 14 7.01 -2.75 -3.06
CA ILE A 14 6.41 -2.61 -4.40
C ILE A 14 5.51 -1.38 -4.45
N ASN A 15 4.68 -1.17 -3.43
CA ASN A 15 3.78 -0.02 -3.37
C ASN A 15 4.56 1.30 -3.30
N ASP A 16 5.62 1.36 -2.49
CA ASP A 16 6.46 2.55 -2.37
C ASP A 16 7.21 2.87 -3.67
N PHE A 17 7.70 1.85 -4.38
CA PHE A 17 8.37 2.04 -5.67
C PHE A 17 7.40 2.50 -6.77
N MET A 18 6.23 1.87 -6.87
CA MET A 18 5.31 2.10 -7.98
C MET A 18 4.44 3.35 -7.78
N ARG A 19 4.21 3.81 -6.54
CA ARG A 19 3.43 5.02 -6.23
C ARG A 19 3.92 6.30 -6.95
N PRO A 20 5.21 6.66 -6.94
CA PRO A 20 5.70 7.84 -7.67
C PRO A 20 5.59 7.71 -9.20
N LEU A 21 5.48 6.48 -9.72
CA LEU A 21 5.22 6.22 -11.15
C LEU A 21 3.73 6.36 -11.52
N GLY A 22 2.86 6.68 -10.54
CA GLY A 22 1.44 6.92 -10.74
C GLY A 22 0.55 5.70 -10.46
N TRP A 23 1.12 4.53 -10.16
CA TRP A 23 0.34 3.35 -9.81
C TRP A 23 -0.28 3.50 -8.43
N ARG A 24 -1.53 3.04 -8.28
CA ARG A 24 -2.25 3.04 -7.02
C ARG A 24 -2.75 1.63 -6.74
N PHE A 25 -2.31 1.08 -5.63
CA PHE A 25 -2.76 -0.20 -5.10
C PHE A 25 -3.56 0.01 -3.82
N ASN A 26 -4.38 -0.97 -3.49
CA ASN A 26 -4.97 -1.10 -2.17
C ASN A 26 -4.05 -2.00 -1.35
N GLY A 27 -3.50 -1.49 -0.25
CA GLY A 27 -2.82 -2.33 0.74
C GLY A 27 -3.84 -3.20 1.48
N GLN A 28 -3.54 -4.49 1.62
CA GLN A 28 -4.33 -5.45 2.39
C GLN A 28 -3.47 -6.01 3.53
N GLN A 29 -4.11 -6.45 4.60
CA GLN A 29 -3.50 -7.03 5.80
C GLN A 29 -3.99 -8.47 6.00
N TYR A 30 -3.21 -9.26 6.74
CA TYR A 30 -3.55 -10.64 7.15
C TYR A 30 -3.91 -11.59 5.98
N PRO A 31 -2.98 -11.87 5.04
CA PRO A 31 -1.56 -11.49 5.03
C PRO A 31 -1.32 -10.11 4.41
N ASN A 32 -0.14 -9.54 4.65
CA ASN A 32 0.30 -8.33 3.95
C ASN A 32 0.28 -8.60 2.43
N ALA A 33 -0.48 -7.79 1.70
CA ALA A 33 -0.65 -7.97 0.26
C ALA A 33 -1.01 -6.63 -0.42
N LEU A 34 -0.89 -6.62 -1.75
CA LEU A 34 -1.38 -5.53 -2.59
C LEU A 34 -2.48 -6.06 -3.51
N HIS A 35 -3.49 -5.22 -3.72
CA HIS A 35 -4.64 -5.50 -4.58
C HIS A 35 -4.86 -4.39 -5.60
N MET A 36 -5.14 -4.79 -6.84
CA MET A 36 -5.68 -3.90 -7.88
C MET A 36 -6.98 -4.44 -8.48
N ALA A 37 -8.00 -3.58 -8.49
CA ALA A 37 -9.19 -3.81 -9.28
C ALA A 37 -8.93 -3.35 -10.72
N VAL A 38 -9.05 -4.27 -11.68
CA VAL A 38 -8.96 -3.96 -13.10
C VAL A 38 -10.32 -3.41 -13.55
N THR A 39 -10.34 -2.19 -14.03
CA THR A 39 -11.51 -1.52 -14.61
C THR A 39 -11.18 -1.05 -16.02
N ARG A 40 -12.14 -0.43 -16.73
CA ARG A 40 -11.94 0.03 -18.11
C ARG A 40 -10.66 0.86 -18.33
N PRO A 41 -10.30 1.83 -17.47
CA PRO A 41 -9.03 2.55 -17.60
C PRO A 41 -7.79 1.67 -17.72
N GLN A 42 -7.74 0.51 -17.04
CA GLN A 42 -6.61 -0.42 -17.08
C GLN A 42 -6.58 -1.29 -18.35
N THR A 43 -7.62 -1.25 -19.18
CA THR A 43 -7.67 -1.98 -20.46
C THR A 43 -7.28 -1.11 -21.65
N GLN A 44 -6.83 0.13 -21.41
CA GLN A 44 -6.30 0.99 -22.47
C GLN A 44 -4.99 0.42 -23.02
N GLU A 45 -4.74 0.68 -24.30
CA GLU A 45 -3.51 0.27 -24.97
C GLU A 45 -2.28 0.81 -24.23
N GLY A 46 -1.26 -0.03 -24.04
CA GLY A 46 0.00 0.34 -23.38
C GLY A 46 0.00 0.23 -21.85
N VAL A 47 -1.17 0.09 -21.19
CA VAL A 47 -1.23 0.03 -19.72
C VAL A 47 -0.64 -1.29 -19.19
N VAL A 48 -0.91 -2.41 -19.86
CA VAL A 48 -0.39 -3.72 -19.42
C VAL A 48 1.12 -3.79 -19.60
N GLU A 49 1.63 -3.22 -20.70
CA GLU A 49 3.06 -3.15 -21.00
C GLU A 49 3.79 -2.26 -19.98
N ALA A 50 3.23 -1.09 -19.66
CA ALA A 50 3.75 -0.21 -18.63
C ALA A 50 3.74 -0.89 -17.25
N PHE A 51 2.60 -1.51 -16.88
CA PHE A 51 2.46 -2.21 -15.61
C PHE A 51 3.50 -3.32 -15.46
N THR A 52 3.67 -4.15 -16.49
CA THR A 52 4.59 -5.30 -16.45
C THR A 52 6.03 -4.85 -16.32
N ARG A 53 6.44 -3.83 -17.06
CA ARG A 53 7.80 -3.25 -16.96
C ARG A 53 8.04 -2.68 -15.56
N ASP A 54 7.15 -1.79 -15.10
CA ASP A 54 7.34 -1.08 -13.84
C ASP A 54 7.28 -2.05 -12.64
N LEU A 55 6.42 -3.08 -12.70
CA LEU A 55 6.36 -4.12 -11.67
C LEU A 55 7.64 -4.97 -11.64
N ALA A 56 8.23 -5.29 -12.80
CA ALA A 56 9.48 -6.05 -12.85
C ALA A 56 10.63 -5.25 -12.21
N GLU A 57 10.71 -3.94 -12.47
CA GLU A 57 11.68 -3.04 -11.83
C GLU A 57 11.43 -2.94 -10.32
N ALA A 58 10.16 -2.82 -9.91
CA ALA A 58 9.77 -2.79 -8.49
C ALA A 58 10.18 -4.07 -7.76
N VAL A 59 10.01 -5.25 -8.37
CA VAL A 59 10.44 -6.53 -7.80
C VAL A 59 11.96 -6.59 -7.65
N ALA A 60 12.72 -6.13 -8.64
CA ALA A 60 14.18 -6.07 -8.55
C ALA A 60 14.63 -5.14 -7.41
N TYR A 61 14.00 -3.98 -7.27
CA TYR A 61 14.20 -3.06 -6.15
C TYR A 61 13.88 -3.73 -4.80
N ALA A 62 12.72 -4.34 -4.67
CA ALA A 62 12.24 -4.93 -3.42
C ALA A 62 13.11 -6.11 -2.95
N LYS A 63 13.62 -6.93 -3.88
CA LYS A 63 14.61 -7.97 -3.55
C LYS A 63 15.90 -7.38 -3.00
N GLY A 64 16.33 -6.22 -3.51
CA GLY A 64 17.48 -5.47 -2.96
C GLY A 64 17.22 -4.84 -1.58
N LYS A 65 15.96 -4.84 -1.13
CA LYS A 65 15.48 -4.33 0.16
C LYS A 65 14.99 -5.44 1.10
N ALA A 66 15.29 -6.70 0.79
CA ALA A 66 14.88 -7.83 1.63
C ALA A 66 15.41 -7.67 3.06
N GLY A 67 14.51 -7.79 4.05
CA GLY A 67 14.82 -7.59 5.47
C GLY A 67 14.75 -6.13 5.95
N GLU A 68 14.53 -5.16 5.06
CA GLU A 68 14.22 -3.77 5.43
C GLU A 68 12.69 -3.56 5.48
N GLU A 69 12.25 -2.64 6.33
CA GLU A 69 10.84 -2.23 6.41
C GLU A 69 10.47 -1.24 5.29
N ALA A 70 9.30 -1.41 4.69
CA ALA A 70 8.77 -0.47 3.71
C ALA A 70 8.10 0.73 4.37
N MET A 71 8.22 1.92 3.77
CA MET A 71 7.60 3.15 4.29
C MET A 71 6.08 3.04 4.39
N SER A 72 5.44 2.52 3.33
CA SER A 72 4.00 2.32 3.33
C SER A 72 3.55 1.12 4.19
N GLY A 73 4.48 0.30 4.66
CA GLY A 73 4.23 -0.70 5.69
C GLY A 73 3.81 -0.10 7.02
N ALA A 74 4.20 1.14 7.35
CA ALA A 74 3.72 1.81 8.56
C ALA A 74 2.22 2.18 8.50
N ILE A 75 1.66 2.33 7.29
CA ILE A 75 0.24 2.66 7.07
C ILE A 75 -0.58 1.40 6.83
N TYR A 76 -0.05 0.48 6.01
CA TYR A 76 -0.78 -0.68 5.54
C TYR A 76 -0.36 -1.98 6.20
N GLY A 77 0.82 -2.07 6.81
CA GLY A 77 1.28 -3.28 7.46
C GLY A 77 0.41 -3.63 8.65
N GLY A 78 0.12 -4.92 8.80
CA GLY A 78 -0.47 -5.41 10.05
C GLY A 78 0.40 -5.04 11.25
N VAL A 79 -0.22 -4.83 12.41
CA VAL A 79 0.51 -4.51 13.63
C VAL A 79 1.40 -5.70 14.03
N ALA A 80 2.67 -5.42 14.36
CA ALA A 80 3.60 -6.44 14.81
C ALA A 80 3.05 -7.13 16.07
N GLY A 81 2.77 -8.44 15.98
CA GLY A 81 2.09 -9.21 17.04
C GLY A 81 0.61 -9.53 16.75
N GLY A 82 0.04 -8.99 15.67
CA GLY A 82 -1.36 -9.20 15.27
C GLY A 82 -2.30 -8.12 15.82
N MET A 83 -3.61 -8.36 15.63
CA MET A 83 -4.66 -7.46 16.12
C MET A 83 -4.86 -7.68 17.63
N THR A 84 -4.09 -6.98 18.46
CA THR A 84 -4.33 -6.90 19.91
C THR A 84 -5.34 -5.77 20.23
N ASP A 85 -5.85 -5.73 21.46
CA ASP A 85 -6.73 -4.64 21.90
C ASP A 85 -6.00 -3.28 21.82
N GLU A 86 -4.71 -3.22 22.15
CA GLU A 86 -3.90 -2.00 22.02
C GLU A 86 -3.72 -1.57 20.56
N ALA A 87 -3.56 -2.53 19.64
CA ALA A 87 -3.49 -2.27 18.21
C ALA A 87 -4.82 -1.72 17.67
N ASP A 88 -5.94 -2.29 18.12
CA ASP A 88 -7.29 -1.83 17.76
C ASP A 88 -7.56 -0.40 18.23
N ASP A 89 -7.26 -0.10 19.50
CA ASP A 89 -7.42 1.24 20.07
C ASP A 89 -6.53 2.26 19.36
N PHE A 90 -5.27 1.91 19.06
CA PHE A 90 -4.38 2.77 18.29
C PHE A 90 -4.92 3.06 16.88
N ILE A 91 -5.39 2.03 16.16
CA ILE A 91 -5.97 2.18 14.82
C ILE A 91 -7.19 3.10 14.86
N LYS A 92 -8.09 2.91 15.83
CA LYS A 92 -9.29 3.77 16.01
C LYS A 92 -8.88 5.23 16.23
N MET A 93 -7.95 5.49 17.13
CA MET A 93 -7.46 6.84 17.42
C MET A 93 -6.88 7.53 16.16
N VAL A 94 -6.06 6.81 15.38
CA VAL A 94 -5.50 7.36 14.13
C VAL A 94 -6.61 7.66 13.11
N MET A 95 -7.59 6.76 12.96
CA MET A 95 -8.70 6.94 12.02
C MET A 95 -9.63 8.09 12.43
N GLU A 96 -9.91 8.24 13.74
CA GLU A 96 -10.66 9.37 14.28
C GLU A 96 -9.97 10.70 13.95
N SER A 97 -8.67 10.82 14.27
CA SER A 97 -7.89 12.02 13.94
C SER A 97 -7.90 12.33 12.45
N MET A 98 -7.77 11.32 11.59
CA MET A 98 -7.81 11.51 10.14
C MET A 98 -9.18 11.97 9.66
N MET A 99 -10.28 11.44 10.23
CA MET A 99 -11.63 11.86 9.89
C MET A 99 -11.91 13.29 10.34
N ASP A 100 -11.44 13.68 11.52
CA ASP A 100 -11.56 15.05 12.03
C ASP A 100 -10.82 16.05 11.12
N GLU A 101 -9.58 15.74 10.73
CA GLU A 101 -8.81 16.58 9.80
C GLU A 101 -9.50 16.73 8.44
N GLN A 102 -10.06 15.64 7.89
CA GLN A 102 -10.75 15.67 6.60
C GLN A 102 -12.08 16.43 6.64
N GLN A 103 -12.69 16.58 7.82
CA GLN A 103 -13.94 17.29 8.03
C GLN A 103 -13.74 18.72 8.57
N ALA A 104 -12.51 19.10 8.90
CA ALA A 104 -12.19 20.43 9.41
C ALA A 104 -12.48 21.51 8.36
N LEU A 105 -13.15 22.58 8.78
CA LEU A 105 -13.25 23.79 7.99
C LEU A 105 -11.92 24.56 8.05
N PRO A 106 -11.47 25.17 6.94
CA PRO A 106 -10.32 26.05 6.98
C PRO A 106 -10.54 27.17 8.00
N PRO A 107 -9.48 27.66 8.68
CA PRO A 107 -9.60 28.74 9.64
C PRO A 107 -10.24 29.97 8.98
N LEU A 108 -11.14 30.64 9.73
CA LEU A 108 -11.70 31.92 9.31
C LEU A 108 -10.55 32.92 9.23
N GLY A 109 -10.30 33.44 8.03
CA GLY A 109 -9.19 34.36 7.73
C GLY A 109 -9.27 35.70 8.44
#